data_AF-A0A2N1UX33-F1
#
_entry.id   AF-A0A2N1UX33-F1
#
_cell.length_a   1.000
_cell.length_b   1.000
_cell.length_c   1.000
_cell.angle_alpha   90.00
_cell.angle_beta   90.00
_cell.angle_gamma   90.00
#
_symmetry.space_group_name_H-M   'P 1'
#
loop_
_entity.id
_entity.type
_entity.pdbx_description
1 polymer ?
#
loop_
_entity_poly.entity_id
_entity_poly.type
_entity_poly.pdbx_seq_one_letter_code
_entity_poly.pdbx_strand_id
1 'polypeptide(L)'
;MLQSTRIFKRLAGFTLTIALAAGLGGCAGQLPNADTLESAGFGLLADGPDSEASPHAKGHRGGHLGMPMLGMFMRDLNLSDAQKAQFKALFEQARAQHQTQRPDFKAIKEQFKQAFLSESFDAVALRSQVQSQAPDPAVISRHMAEHLLKAWQILTPQQQSKLVSRLDQMEARMQKFAAQGPAQGPHRDQLQKLAQQLQLSAEQQAQIQALWSASKPERTERHQQLKALKQSMLTELGNANPSVERMAGLIAPLAAKGQGQLGSHLDKMAGLHGILSSAQRAQLVSMMEQKHQARRGHSRR
;
A
#
# COMPACT_ATOMS: atom_id res chain seq x y z
N MET A 1 -21.89 -28.26 -27.97
CA MET A 1 -20.74 -27.90 -28.83
C MET A 1 -20.50 -26.40 -28.65
N LEU A 2 -19.63 -25.98 -27.71
CA LEU A 2 -18.20 -25.70 -27.91
C LEU A 2 -17.93 -24.71 -29.07
N GLN A 3 -17.60 -23.44 -28.77
CA GLN A 3 -16.25 -22.86 -28.96
C GLN A 3 -16.19 -21.33 -28.78
N SER A 4 -15.18 -20.89 -28.02
CA SER A 4 -14.36 -19.67 -28.16
C SER A 4 -14.99 -18.28 -28.42
N THR A 5 -14.80 -17.35 -27.47
CA THR A 5 -13.74 -16.32 -27.60
C THR A 5 -13.44 -15.60 -26.29
N ARG A 6 -12.15 -15.39 -26.05
CA ARG A 6 -11.51 -14.86 -24.85
C ARG A 6 -11.40 -13.33 -24.92
N ILE A 7 -10.96 -12.76 -23.81
CA ILE A 7 -10.23 -11.48 -23.61
C ILE A 7 -11.09 -10.38 -22.98
N PHE A 8 -11.01 -10.24 -21.65
CA PHE A 8 -10.89 -8.92 -21.03
C PHE A 8 -9.97 -8.99 -19.80
N LYS A 9 -9.08 -8.00 -19.73
CA LYS A 9 -7.84 -7.97 -18.96
C LYS A 9 -8.08 -7.80 -17.45
N ARG A 10 -7.26 -8.53 -16.68
CA ARG A 10 -7.13 -8.49 -15.21
C ARG A 10 -6.43 -7.20 -14.76
N LEU A 11 -6.89 -6.57 -13.69
CA LEU A 11 -6.12 -5.60 -12.91
C LEU A 11 -6.35 -5.81 -11.41
N ALA A 12 -5.24 -5.72 -10.69
CA ALA A 12 -5.03 -6.16 -9.32
C ALA A 12 -5.79 -5.32 -8.29
N GLY A 13 -6.15 -5.98 -7.18
CA GLY A 13 -6.75 -5.36 -6.01
C GLY A 13 -5.80 -4.34 -5.39
N PHE A 14 -6.23 -3.08 -5.39
CA PHE A 14 -5.64 -2.00 -4.62
C PHE A 14 -6.66 -1.57 -3.57
N THR A 15 -6.30 -1.66 -2.29
CA THR A 15 -7.07 -1.07 -1.21
C THR A 15 -7.16 0.43 -1.44
N LEU A 16 -8.39 0.95 -1.45
CA LEU A 16 -8.70 2.36 -1.58
C LEU A 16 -8.29 3.10 -0.31
N THR A 17 -7.02 3.48 -0.24
CA THR A 17 -6.57 4.58 0.61
C THR A 17 -6.99 5.85 -0.12
N ILE A 18 -7.92 6.62 0.46
CA ILE A 18 -8.38 7.88 -0.10
C ILE A 18 -7.15 8.73 -0.46
N ALA A 19 -7.02 9.04 -1.75
CA ALA A 19 -5.85 9.68 -2.34
C ALA A 19 -5.63 11.13 -1.90
N LEU A 20 -6.22 11.59 -0.80
CA LEU A 20 -5.85 12.84 -0.13
C LEU A 20 -4.71 12.66 0.88
N ALA A 21 -4.21 11.43 1.05
CA ALA A 21 -2.89 11.14 1.61
C ALA A 21 -1.75 11.25 0.57
N ALA A 22 -2.01 11.78 -0.62
CA ALA A 22 -1.04 11.86 -1.71
C ALA A 22 -0.07 13.06 -1.64
N GLY A 23 0.05 13.70 -0.46
CA GLY A 23 1.22 14.51 -0.10
C GLY A 23 2.43 13.68 0.35
N LEU A 24 2.27 12.37 0.56
CA LEU A 24 3.31 11.49 1.11
C LEU A 24 3.96 10.54 0.09
N GLY A 25 3.67 10.67 -1.22
CA GLY A 25 4.09 9.64 -2.18
C GLY A 25 4.30 10.08 -3.63
N GLY A 26 4.74 11.33 -3.88
CA GLY A 26 4.77 11.86 -5.26
C GLY A 26 5.97 12.74 -5.63
N CYS A 27 7.06 12.07 -6.03
CA CYS A 27 7.92 12.41 -7.18
C CYS A 27 8.87 13.62 -7.14
N ALA A 28 10.17 13.35 -6.96
CA ALA A 28 11.29 13.69 -7.86
C ALA A 28 12.59 13.39 -7.10
N GLY A 29 13.28 12.30 -7.47
CA GLY A 29 14.36 11.68 -6.69
C GLY A 29 13.85 10.42 -5.97
N GLN A 30 14.46 9.27 -6.27
CA GLN A 30 14.11 7.95 -5.72
C GLN A 30 13.86 7.98 -4.20
N LEU A 31 12.60 7.93 -3.80
CA LEU A 31 12.15 7.73 -2.42
C LEU A 31 10.92 6.80 -2.51
N PRO A 32 10.84 5.69 -1.75
CA PRO A 32 9.73 4.77 -1.92
C PRO A 32 8.45 5.30 -1.22
N ASN A 33 7.30 4.83 -1.70
CA ASN A 33 5.91 5.30 -1.47
C ASN A 33 5.43 5.12 -0.02
N ALA A 34 4.32 5.71 0.41
CA ALA A 34 3.70 5.47 1.73
C ALA A 34 3.36 3.98 2.04
N ASP A 35 3.44 3.11 1.03
CA ASP A 35 3.69 1.68 1.20
C ASP A 35 5.06 1.37 1.84
N THR A 36 5.83 2.33 2.37
CA THR A 36 7.23 2.14 2.80
C THR A 36 7.39 1.51 4.14
N LEU A 37 6.47 1.68 5.08
CA LEU A 37 6.48 0.79 6.24
C LEU A 37 6.10 -0.65 5.83
N GLU A 38 5.27 -0.79 4.79
CA GLU A 38 4.90 -2.07 4.15
C GLU A 38 5.88 -2.54 3.04
N SER A 39 6.94 -1.79 2.72
CA SER A 39 7.88 -2.13 1.64
C SER A 39 9.35 -2.00 2.02
N ALA A 40 9.66 -1.27 3.09
CA ALA A 40 11.00 -1.18 3.66
C ALA A 40 11.36 -2.43 4.45
N GLY A 41 10.46 -2.99 5.26
CA GLY A 41 10.62 -4.37 5.75
C GLY A 41 10.10 -5.43 4.77
N PHE A 42 9.22 -5.01 3.85
CA PHE A 42 8.16 -5.91 3.35
C PHE A 42 7.93 -5.93 1.84
N GLY A 43 8.83 -5.30 1.06
CA GLY A 43 9.09 -5.71 -0.32
C GLY A 43 9.63 -7.14 -0.42
N LEU A 44 9.86 -7.78 0.74
CA LEU A 44 10.14 -9.18 0.94
C LEU A 44 8.96 -10.07 0.47
N LEU A 45 7.73 -9.86 0.94
CA LEU A 45 6.62 -10.79 0.66
C LEU A 45 5.28 -10.14 0.26
N ALA A 46 5.15 -8.81 0.32
CA ALA A 46 3.91 -8.12 -0.09
C ALA A 46 3.82 -7.84 -1.61
N ASP A 47 4.94 -7.97 -2.32
CA ASP A 47 5.03 -7.70 -3.76
C ASP A 47 5.28 -9.04 -4.45
N GLY A 48 4.21 -9.81 -4.68
CA GLY A 48 4.29 -11.15 -5.27
C GLY A 48 5.19 -11.19 -6.51
N PRO A 49 6.00 -12.24 -6.73
CA PRO A 49 6.82 -12.37 -7.93
C PRO A 49 5.88 -12.25 -9.14
N ASP A 50 6.27 -11.41 -10.10
CA ASP A 50 5.57 -11.17 -11.35
C ASP A 50 4.35 -10.22 -11.28
N SER A 51 4.65 -8.93 -11.14
CA SER A 51 4.09 -7.96 -12.09
C SER A 51 4.87 -8.08 -13.41
N GLU A 52 4.89 -9.28 -14.01
CA GLU A 52 5.45 -9.47 -15.35
C GLU A 52 4.59 -8.69 -16.33
N ALA A 53 5.29 -7.99 -17.22
CA ALA A 53 4.73 -7.21 -18.29
C ALA A 53 3.66 -8.01 -19.03
N SER A 54 2.43 -7.53 -19.00
CA SER A 54 1.43 -7.92 -19.98
C SER A 54 2.01 -7.62 -21.37
N PRO A 55 1.99 -8.54 -22.35
CA PRO A 55 2.63 -8.38 -23.67
C PRO A 55 1.99 -7.29 -24.55
N HIS A 56 1.14 -6.44 -23.99
CA HIS A 56 0.61 -5.22 -24.61
C HIS A 56 1.08 -3.92 -23.92
N ALA A 57 2.06 -3.97 -23.01
CA ALA A 57 2.59 -2.78 -22.34
C ALA A 57 3.63 -2.02 -23.21
N LYS A 58 3.25 -1.61 -24.42
CA LYS A 58 3.97 -0.54 -25.13
C LYS A 58 3.49 0.80 -24.56
N GLY A 59 4.30 1.45 -23.72
CA GLY A 59 4.21 2.90 -23.52
C GLY A 59 3.87 3.46 -22.13
N HIS A 60 4.01 2.71 -21.03
CA HIS A 60 3.90 3.33 -19.70
C HIS A 60 5.27 3.49 -19.06
N ARG A 61 5.83 4.70 -19.25
CA ARG A 61 6.92 5.26 -18.43
C ARG A 61 6.63 4.96 -16.96
N GLY A 62 7.65 4.42 -16.28
CA GLY A 62 7.51 3.76 -14.99
C GLY A 62 7.05 4.63 -13.84
N GLY A 63 6.70 3.94 -12.75
CA GLY A 63 6.93 4.45 -11.40
C GLY A 63 6.01 5.57 -10.92
N HIS A 64 4.71 5.48 -11.17
CA HIS A 64 3.72 6.28 -10.45
C HIS A 64 2.66 5.31 -9.95
N LEU A 65 2.64 4.92 -8.69
CA LEU A 65 1.48 4.26 -8.06
C LEU A 65 0.89 5.10 -6.93
N GLY A 66 1.62 6.12 -6.43
CA GLY A 66 1.08 7.14 -5.52
C GLY A 66 0.50 8.38 -6.21
N MET A 67 0.99 8.73 -7.40
CA MET A 67 0.57 9.91 -8.19
C MET A 67 -0.51 9.68 -9.29
N PRO A 68 -0.80 8.48 -9.83
CA PRO A 68 -1.81 8.36 -10.88
C PRO A 68 -3.21 8.51 -10.35
N MET A 69 -3.49 8.07 -9.13
CA MET A 69 -4.84 8.15 -8.58
C MET A 69 -5.19 9.62 -8.34
N LEU A 70 -4.33 10.36 -7.64
CA LEU A 70 -4.53 11.79 -7.45
C LEU A 70 -4.49 12.56 -8.78
N GLY A 71 -3.54 12.26 -9.68
CA GLY A 71 -3.48 12.88 -11.01
C GLY A 71 -4.69 12.54 -11.89
N MET A 72 -5.31 11.38 -11.71
CA MET A 72 -6.56 10.99 -12.36
C MET A 72 -7.74 11.77 -11.76
N PHE A 73 -7.84 11.89 -10.44
CA PHE A 73 -8.88 12.72 -9.81
C PHE A 73 -8.75 14.19 -10.21
N MET A 74 -7.54 14.76 -10.19
CA MET A 74 -7.32 16.16 -10.56
C MET A 74 -7.63 16.46 -12.03
N ARG A 75 -7.30 15.54 -12.93
CA ARG A 75 -7.66 15.66 -14.35
C ARG A 75 -9.17 15.64 -14.56
N ASP A 76 -9.86 14.77 -13.84
CA ASP A 76 -11.32 14.64 -13.92
C ASP A 76 -12.07 15.82 -13.29
N LEU A 77 -11.46 16.55 -12.35
CA LEU A 77 -12.09 17.68 -11.66
C LEU A 77 -12.03 19.01 -12.41
N ASN A 78 -11.38 19.05 -13.59
CA ASN A 78 -11.22 20.28 -14.39
C ASN A 78 -10.72 21.45 -13.54
N LEU A 79 -9.63 21.24 -12.78
CA LEU A 79 -9.07 22.27 -11.91
C LEU A 79 -8.58 23.48 -12.73
N SER A 80 -8.82 24.69 -12.23
CA SER A 80 -8.20 25.90 -12.78
C SER A 80 -6.69 25.91 -12.56
N ASP A 81 -5.95 26.71 -13.32
CA ASP A 81 -4.50 26.78 -13.14
C ASP A 81 -4.10 27.34 -11.77
N ALA A 82 -4.91 28.25 -11.22
CA ALA A 82 -4.76 28.72 -9.85
C ALA A 82 -4.94 27.60 -8.82
N GLN A 83 -5.99 26.76 -8.98
CA GLN A 83 -6.21 25.60 -8.10
C GLN A 83 -5.06 24.60 -8.20
N LYS A 84 -4.58 24.30 -9.42
CA LYS A 84 -3.42 23.41 -9.64
C LYS A 84 -2.17 23.94 -8.93
N ALA A 85 -1.91 25.25 -8.99
CA ALA A 85 -0.78 25.87 -8.30
C ALA A 85 -0.90 25.74 -6.77
N GLN A 86 -2.09 25.97 -6.21
CA GLN A 86 -2.35 25.79 -4.77
C GLN A 86 -2.14 24.34 -4.34
N PHE A 87 -2.65 23.37 -5.11
CA PHE A 87 -2.41 21.95 -4.86
C PHE A 87 -0.92 21.60 -4.90
N LYS A 88 -0.19 22.10 -5.90
CA LYS A 88 1.25 21.88 -6.01
C LYS A 88 1.99 22.39 -4.76
N ALA A 89 1.71 23.62 -4.33
CA ALA A 89 2.31 24.20 -3.13
C ALA A 89 1.98 23.39 -1.86
N LEU A 90 0.73 22.95 -1.71
CA LEU A 90 0.30 22.11 -0.60
C LEU A 90 1.08 20.78 -0.55
N PHE A 91 1.29 20.13 -1.70
CA PHE A 91 2.07 18.89 -1.76
C PHE A 91 3.55 19.09 -1.53
N GLU A 92 4.13 20.19 -2.02
CA GLU A 92 5.52 20.53 -1.74
C GLU A 92 5.75 20.76 -0.23
N GLN A 93 4.83 21.46 0.43
CA GLN A 93 4.86 21.64 1.88
C GLN A 93 4.73 20.30 2.62
N ALA A 94 3.73 19.49 2.28
CA ALA A 94 3.54 18.17 2.90
C ALA A 94 4.76 17.27 2.69
N ARG A 95 5.39 17.35 1.52
CA ARG A 95 6.61 16.60 1.19
C ARG A 95 7.80 17.05 2.01
N ALA A 96 8.00 18.35 2.20
CA ALA A 96 9.09 18.88 3.03
C ALA A 96 8.93 18.43 4.48
N GLN A 97 7.70 18.53 5.02
CA GLN A 97 7.36 18.06 6.37
C GLN A 97 7.58 16.55 6.55
N HIS A 98 7.28 15.74 5.54
CA HIS A 98 7.49 14.30 5.64
C HIS A 98 8.96 13.90 5.53
N GLN A 99 9.79 14.65 4.78
CA GLN A 99 11.22 14.33 4.66
C GLN A 99 11.94 14.40 6.00
N THR A 100 11.55 15.30 6.90
CA THR A 100 12.14 15.42 8.23
C THR A 100 11.71 14.31 9.19
N GLN A 101 10.59 13.63 8.91
CA GLN A 101 10.01 12.57 9.75
C GLN A 101 10.23 11.17 9.16
N ARG A 102 11.12 11.06 8.18
CA ARG A 102 11.29 9.83 7.40
C ARG A 102 12.21 8.86 8.15
N PRO A 103 11.74 7.67 8.55
CA PRO A 103 12.62 6.69 9.19
C PRO A 103 13.65 6.18 8.19
N ASP A 104 14.79 5.68 8.70
CA ASP A 104 15.80 5.03 7.87
C ASP A 104 15.33 3.65 7.43
N PHE A 105 14.52 3.65 6.38
CA PHE A 105 13.98 2.46 5.77
C PHE A 105 15.05 1.50 5.23
N LYS A 106 16.25 1.98 4.90
CA LYS A 106 17.34 1.08 4.48
C LYS A 106 17.88 0.31 5.68
N ALA A 107 18.13 1.00 6.79
CA ALA A 107 18.58 0.37 8.02
C ALA A 107 17.54 -0.65 8.53
N ILE A 108 16.26 -0.26 8.55
CA ILE A 108 15.16 -1.17 8.91
C ILE A 108 15.16 -2.40 7.99
N LYS A 109 15.22 -2.21 6.67
CA LYS A 109 15.26 -3.33 5.71
C LYS A 109 16.39 -4.32 6.00
N GLU A 110 17.58 -3.80 6.27
CA GLU A 110 18.76 -4.64 6.53
C GLU A 110 18.61 -5.41 7.85
N GLN A 111 18.07 -4.78 8.89
CA GLN A 111 17.77 -5.46 10.16
C GLN A 111 16.77 -6.60 9.97
N PHE A 112 15.69 -6.37 9.22
CA PHE A 112 14.72 -7.42 8.87
C PHE A 112 15.36 -8.57 8.11
N LYS A 113 16.20 -8.26 7.12
CA LYS A 113 16.93 -9.28 6.34
C LYS A 113 17.84 -10.11 7.24
N GLN A 114 18.62 -9.46 8.09
CA GLN A 114 19.54 -10.14 9.00
C GLN A 114 18.79 -11.06 9.98
N ALA A 115 17.72 -10.56 10.60
CA ALA A 115 16.88 -11.34 11.50
C ALA A 115 16.16 -12.50 10.80
N PHE A 116 15.78 -12.34 9.52
CA PHE A 116 15.19 -13.44 8.76
C PHE A 116 16.20 -14.53 8.37
N LEU A 117 17.47 -14.18 8.25
CA LEU A 117 18.54 -15.13 7.95
C LEU A 117 19.12 -15.82 9.19
N SER A 118 18.94 -15.24 10.39
CA SER A 118 19.43 -15.84 11.64
C SER A 118 18.70 -17.13 12.00
N GLU A 119 19.29 -17.88 12.93
CA GLU A 119 18.75 -19.16 13.41
C GLU A 119 17.41 -18.98 14.13
N SER A 120 17.26 -17.89 14.89
CA SER A 120 16.01 -17.48 15.55
C SER A 120 15.47 -16.18 14.96
N PHE A 121 14.15 -15.98 15.04
CA PHE A 121 13.48 -14.75 14.61
C PHE A 121 12.69 -14.15 15.78
N ASP A 122 13.21 -13.05 16.34
CA ASP A 122 12.53 -12.33 17.42
C ASP A 122 11.63 -11.22 16.83
N ALA A 123 10.38 -11.59 16.56
CA ALA A 123 9.37 -10.67 16.06
C ALA A 123 9.05 -9.54 17.05
N VAL A 124 9.20 -9.77 18.36
CA VAL A 124 8.86 -8.80 19.41
C VAL A 124 9.95 -7.73 19.49
N ALA A 125 11.23 -8.14 19.48
CA ALA A 125 12.35 -7.21 19.46
C ALA A 125 12.33 -6.31 18.22
N LEU A 126 12.13 -6.90 17.03
CA LEU A 126 12.01 -6.13 15.78
C LEU A 126 10.84 -5.15 15.83
N ARG A 127 9.69 -5.56 16.39
CA ARG A 127 8.52 -4.68 16.53
C ARG A 127 8.86 -3.46 17.37
N SER A 128 9.45 -3.67 18.55
CA SER A 128 9.84 -2.59 19.46
C SER A 128 10.86 -1.63 18.83
N GLN A 129 11.83 -2.17 18.09
CA GLN A 129 12.86 -1.38 17.43
C GLN A 129 12.34 -0.52 16.27
N VAL A 130 11.34 -0.99 15.53
CA VAL A 130 10.71 -0.19 14.47
C VAL A 130 9.73 0.83 15.07
N GLN A 131 9.02 0.46 16.13
CA GLN A 131 8.12 1.38 16.83
C GLN A 131 8.85 2.58 17.43
N SER A 132 10.06 2.40 17.96
CA SER A 132 10.86 3.52 18.48
C SER A 132 11.32 4.52 17.41
N GLN A 133 11.27 4.13 16.13
CA GLN A 133 11.61 4.99 14.99
C GLN A 133 10.36 5.53 14.28
N ALA A 134 9.17 5.10 14.70
CA ALA A 134 7.93 5.53 14.07
C ALA A 134 7.55 6.94 14.55
N PRO A 135 7.11 7.84 13.64
CA PRO A 135 6.57 9.12 14.05
C PRO A 135 5.30 8.95 14.89
N ASP A 136 5.04 9.93 15.78
CA ASP A 136 3.86 9.93 16.63
C ASP A 136 2.57 9.91 15.79
N PRO A 137 1.70 8.89 15.94
CA PRO A 137 0.43 8.80 15.24
C PRO A 137 -0.46 10.04 15.38
N ALA A 138 -0.41 10.75 16.51
CA ALA A 138 -1.18 11.97 16.73
C ALA A 138 -0.67 13.14 15.87
N VAL A 139 0.65 13.24 15.70
CA VAL A 139 1.26 14.24 14.82
C VAL A 139 0.92 13.94 13.35
N ILE A 140 1.01 12.66 12.95
CA ILE A 140 0.66 12.21 11.60
C ILE A 140 -0.81 12.51 11.29
N SER A 141 -1.73 12.11 12.18
CA SER A 141 -3.16 12.25 11.95
C SER A 141 -3.58 13.72 11.86
N ARG A 142 -2.98 14.59 12.69
CA ARG A 142 -3.20 16.04 12.63
C ARG A 142 -2.74 16.63 11.31
N HIS A 143 -1.52 16.34 10.85
CA HIS A 143 -1.04 16.84 9.57
C HIS A 143 -1.88 16.34 8.39
N MET A 144 -2.31 15.07 8.43
CA MET A 144 -3.22 14.53 7.42
C MET A 144 -4.56 15.28 7.40
N ALA A 145 -5.13 15.57 8.57
CA ALA A 145 -6.36 16.34 8.69
C ALA A 145 -6.21 17.77 8.14
N GLU A 146 -5.12 18.46 8.49
CA GLU A 146 -4.81 19.81 8.01
C GLU A 146 -4.70 19.85 6.48
N HIS A 147 -3.95 18.92 5.88
CA HIS A 147 -3.77 18.86 4.43
C HIS A 147 -5.07 18.48 3.70
N LEU A 148 -5.85 17.56 4.26
CA LEU A 148 -7.15 17.18 3.72
C LEU A 148 -8.11 18.38 3.67
N LEU A 149 -8.20 19.14 4.76
CA LEU A 149 -9.08 20.30 4.86
C LEU A 149 -8.66 21.41 3.89
N LYS A 150 -7.37 21.71 3.82
CA LYS A 150 -6.82 22.67 2.85
C LYS A 150 -7.12 22.25 1.41
N ALA A 151 -6.91 20.98 1.10
CA ALA A 151 -7.21 20.42 -0.21
C ALA A 151 -8.70 20.50 -0.56
N TRP A 152 -9.59 20.25 0.40
CA TRP A 152 -11.03 20.37 0.23
C TRP A 152 -11.47 21.82 -0.04
N GLN A 153 -10.87 22.79 0.65
CA GLN A 153 -11.15 24.21 0.49
C GLN A 153 -10.69 24.79 -0.86
N ILE A 154 -9.68 24.20 -1.50
CA ILE A 154 -9.27 24.60 -2.85
C ILE A 154 -10.35 24.26 -3.89
N LEU A 155 -11.14 23.22 -3.64
CA LEU A 155 -12.18 22.76 -4.57
C LEU A 155 -13.45 23.61 -4.46
N THR A 156 -14.07 23.88 -5.60
CA THR A 156 -15.43 24.45 -5.63
C THR A 156 -16.47 23.45 -5.15
N PRO A 157 -17.67 23.90 -4.70
CA PRO A 157 -18.74 22.98 -4.29
C PRO A 157 -19.11 21.94 -5.37
N GLN A 158 -19.11 22.34 -6.64
CA GLN A 158 -19.37 21.42 -7.75
C GLN A 158 -18.27 20.36 -7.90
N GLN A 159 -17.00 20.74 -7.73
CA GLN A 159 -15.86 19.82 -7.78
C GLN A 159 -15.85 18.88 -6.57
N GLN A 160 -16.20 19.38 -5.38
CA GLN A 160 -16.37 18.56 -4.17
C GLN A 160 -17.41 17.46 -4.38
N SER A 161 -18.60 17.81 -4.89
CA SER A 161 -19.66 16.85 -5.22
C SER A 161 -19.19 15.82 -6.25
N LYS A 162 -18.49 16.26 -7.30
CA LYS A 162 -17.91 15.37 -8.32
C LYS A 162 -16.89 14.40 -7.74
N LEU A 163 -16.04 14.87 -6.82
CA LEU A 163 -15.06 14.03 -6.13
C LEU A 163 -15.75 12.95 -5.30
N VAL A 164 -16.77 13.30 -4.51
CA VAL A 164 -17.56 12.34 -3.72
C VAL A 164 -18.15 11.26 -4.61
N SER A 165 -18.82 11.65 -5.71
CA SER A 165 -19.40 10.70 -6.66
C SER A 165 -18.36 9.75 -7.26
N ARG A 166 -17.16 10.26 -7.58
CA ARG A 166 -16.05 9.42 -8.08
C ARG A 166 -15.55 8.42 -7.04
N LEU A 167 -15.47 8.82 -5.78
CA LEU A 167 -15.08 7.92 -4.69
C LEU A 167 -16.10 6.79 -4.50
N ASP A 168 -17.39 7.05 -4.70
CA ASP A 168 -18.45 6.04 -4.61
C ASP A 168 -18.46 5.09 -5.81
N GLN A 169 -18.28 5.63 -7.02
CA GLN A 169 -18.14 4.82 -8.24
C GLN A 169 -16.96 3.85 -8.14
N MET A 170 -15.84 4.33 -7.64
CA MET A 170 -14.66 3.50 -7.42
C MET A 170 -14.91 2.43 -6.36
N GLU A 171 -15.56 2.79 -5.24
CA GLU A 171 -15.92 1.81 -4.22
C GLU A 171 -16.84 0.71 -4.78
N ALA A 172 -17.86 1.08 -5.55
CA ALA A 172 -18.77 0.12 -6.18
C ALA A 172 -18.03 -0.81 -7.17
N ARG A 173 -17.07 -0.28 -7.92
CA ARG A 173 -16.19 -1.10 -8.77
C ARG A 173 -15.38 -2.07 -7.93
N MET A 174 -14.77 -1.60 -6.84
CA MET A 174 -13.98 -2.43 -5.93
C MET A 174 -14.82 -3.54 -5.28
N GLN A 175 -16.05 -3.25 -4.87
CA GLN A 175 -16.98 -4.24 -4.33
C GLN A 175 -17.31 -5.31 -5.37
N LYS A 176 -17.54 -4.93 -6.63
CA LYS A 176 -17.75 -5.89 -7.72
C LYS A 176 -16.53 -6.79 -7.92
N PHE A 177 -15.32 -6.23 -7.88
CA PHE A 177 -14.08 -7.02 -7.95
C PHE A 177 -13.90 -7.94 -6.75
N ALA A 178 -14.25 -7.50 -5.54
CA ALA A 178 -14.16 -8.32 -4.33
C ALA A 178 -15.20 -9.45 -4.32
N ALA A 179 -16.44 -9.17 -4.73
CA ALA A 179 -17.54 -10.14 -4.76
C ALA A 179 -17.38 -11.20 -5.86
N GLN A 180 -16.73 -10.86 -6.98
CA GLN A 180 -16.34 -11.83 -8.01
C GLN A 180 -15.21 -12.76 -7.55
N GLY A 181 -14.63 -12.50 -6.37
CA GLY A 181 -13.46 -13.19 -5.84
C GLY A 181 -12.23 -12.97 -6.73
N PRO A 182 -11.03 -13.36 -6.31
CA PRO A 182 -9.96 -13.56 -7.26
C PRO A 182 -10.39 -14.72 -8.17
N ALA A 183 -10.92 -14.42 -9.35
CA ALA A 183 -11.19 -15.40 -10.40
C ALA A 183 -9.88 -16.13 -10.73
N GLN A 184 -9.58 -17.22 -10.01
CA GLN A 184 -8.32 -17.98 -10.09
C GLN A 184 -7.12 -17.06 -10.32
N GLY A 185 -6.94 -16.11 -9.40
CA GLY A 185 -5.98 -15.03 -9.55
C GLY A 185 -4.53 -15.50 -9.38
N PRO A 186 -3.55 -14.70 -9.85
CA PRO A 186 -2.12 -15.02 -9.89
C PRO A 186 -1.48 -15.45 -8.56
N HIS A 187 -2.15 -15.31 -7.42
CA HIS A 187 -1.64 -15.77 -6.12
C HIS A 187 -1.55 -17.29 -5.98
N ARG A 188 -2.43 -18.08 -6.60
CA ARG A 188 -2.31 -19.55 -6.59
C ARG A 188 -1.10 -19.97 -7.41
N ASP A 189 -0.94 -19.35 -8.58
CA ASP A 189 0.23 -19.54 -9.44
C ASP A 189 1.52 -19.07 -8.74
N GLN A 190 1.47 -18.02 -7.92
CA GLN A 190 2.62 -17.51 -7.17
C GLN A 190 3.05 -18.43 -6.03
N LEU A 191 2.12 -18.99 -5.23
CA LEU A 191 2.49 -20.01 -4.24
C LEU A 191 3.16 -21.18 -4.95
N GLN A 192 2.60 -21.61 -6.09
CA GLN A 192 3.12 -22.74 -6.84
C GLN A 192 4.50 -22.46 -7.45
N LYS A 193 4.73 -21.25 -7.98
CA LYS A 193 6.06 -20.80 -8.45
C LYS A 193 7.06 -20.75 -7.31
N LEU A 194 6.70 -20.18 -6.17
CA LEU A 194 7.55 -20.10 -5.00
C LEU A 194 7.84 -21.50 -4.43
N ALA A 195 6.85 -22.39 -4.44
CA ALA A 195 7.01 -23.78 -4.07
C ALA A 195 7.97 -24.53 -4.98
N GLN A 196 7.91 -24.30 -6.29
CA GLN A 196 8.86 -24.87 -7.26
C GLN A 196 10.27 -24.31 -7.06
N GLN A 197 10.40 -22.99 -6.89
CA GLN A 197 11.70 -22.33 -6.75
C GLN A 197 12.40 -22.72 -5.45
N LEU A 198 11.67 -22.73 -4.32
CA LEU A 198 12.22 -23.09 -3.00
C LEU A 198 12.13 -24.59 -2.70
N GLN A 199 11.62 -25.40 -3.65
CA GLN A 199 11.42 -26.84 -3.49
C GLN A 199 10.64 -27.18 -2.20
N LEU A 200 9.52 -26.49 -1.97
CA LEU A 200 8.72 -26.65 -0.76
C LEU A 200 8.03 -28.01 -0.71
N SER A 201 8.08 -28.68 0.45
CA SER A 201 7.31 -29.90 0.68
C SER A 201 5.80 -29.63 0.67
N ALA A 202 4.99 -30.68 0.48
CA ALA A 202 3.53 -30.55 0.53
C ALA A 202 3.05 -30.00 1.90
N GLU A 203 3.73 -30.39 2.98
CA GLU A 203 3.44 -29.89 4.32
C GLU A 203 3.78 -28.39 4.45
N GLN A 204 4.96 -27.96 3.99
CA GLN A 204 5.34 -26.54 3.99
C GLN A 204 4.35 -25.70 3.18
N GLN A 205 3.91 -26.19 2.03
CA GLN A 205 2.90 -25.52 1.20
C GLN A 205 1.57 -25.35 1.94
N ALA A 206 1.10 -26.40 2.63
CA ALA A 206 -0.12 -26.35 3.43
C ALA A 206 -0.01 -25.35 4.59
N GLN A 207 1.12 -25.32 5.30
CA GLN A 207 1.38 -24.40 6.39
C GLN A 207 1.41 -22.93 5.92
N ILE A 208 2.08 -22.64 4.80
CA ILE A 208 2.11 -21.30 4.20
C ILE A 208 0.71 -20.86 3.75
N GLN A 209 -0.05 -21.77 3.14
CA GLN A 209 -1.41 -21.49 2.73
C GLN A 209 -2.34 -21.19 3.92
N ALA A 210 -2.18 -21.91 5.03
CA ALA A 210 -2.90 -21.66 6.27
C ALA A 210 -2.54 -20.27 6.84
N LEU A 211 -1.25 -19.94 6.89
CA LEU A 211 -0.73 -18.64 7.37
C LEU A 211 -1.31 -17.46 6.58
N TRP A 212 -1.41 -17.57 5.25
CA TRP A 212 -2.05 -16.51 4.44
C TRP A 212 -3.56 -16.47 4.58
N SER A 213 -4.22 -17.63 4.73
CA SER A 213 -5.67 -17.72 4.86
C SER A 213 -6.17 -17.15 6.19
N ALA A 214 -5.38 -17.29 7.27
CA ALA A 214 -5.68 -16.72 8.58
C ALA A 214 -5.83 -15.18 8.55
N SER A 215 -5.24 -14.51 7.56
CA SER A 215 -5.32 -13.04 7.41
C SER A 215 -6.56 -12.53 6.68
N LYS A 216 -7.39 -13.41 6.10
CA LYS A 216 -8.59 -13.03 5.35
C LYS A 216 -9.65 -12.28 6.19
N PRO A 217 -10.06 -12.75 7.39
CA PRO A 217 -11.06 -12.04 8.18
C PRO A 217 -10.60 -10.62 8.53
N GLU A 218 -9.31 -10.46 8.89
CA GLU A 218 -8.70 -9.15 9.18
C GLU A 218 -8.83 -8.17 8.00
N ARG A 219 -8.67 -8.66 6.76
CA ARG A 219 -8.81 -7.83 5.55
C ARG A 219 -10.23 -7.34 5.34
N THR A 220 -11.23 -8.20 5.55
CA THR A 220 -12.65 -7.86 5.38
C THR A 220 -13.06 -6.82 6.42
N GLU A 221 -12.71 -7.04 7.69
CA GLU A 221 -12.98 -6.10 8.77
C GLU A 221 -12.30 -4.75 8.51
N ARG A 222 -11.04 -4.76 8.08
CA ARG A 222 -10.29 -3.55 7.70
C ARG A 222 -10.98 -2.79 6.58
N HIS A 223 -11.49 -3.48 5.57
CA HIS A 223 -12.22 -2.83 4.49
C HIS A 223 -13.49 -2.13 4.99
N GLN A 224 -14.25 -2.79 5.87
CA GLN A 224 -15.45 -2.21 6.49
C GLN A 224 -15.10 -0.98 7.35
N GLN A 225 -14.03 -1.05 8.13
CA GLN A 225 -13.56 0.07 8.94
C GLN A 225 -13.12 1.26 8.07
N LEU A 226 -12.38 1.01 6.98
CA LEU A 226 -11.98 2.05 6.03
C LEU A 226 -13.19 2.69 5.35
N LYS A 227 -14.21 1.90 5.02
CA LYS A 227 -15.46 2.40 4.46
C LYS A 227 -16.21 3.29 5.45
N ALA A 228 -16.37 2.84 6.69
CA ALA A 228 -17.00 3.63 7.74
C ALA A 228 -16.25 4.94 7.98
N LEU A 229 -14.92 4.87 8.04
CA LEU A 229 -14.08 6.05 8.20
C LEU A 229 -14.21 7.02 7.02
N LYS A 230 -14.17 6.53 5.76
CA LYS A 230 -14.44 7.34 4.57
C LYS A 230 -15.74 8.13 4.75
N GLN A 231 -16.81 7.46 5.15
CA GLN A 231 -18.11 8.09 5.33
C GLN A 231 -18.05 9.18 6.40
N SER A 232 -17.46 8.89 7.56
CA SER A 232 -17.31 9.88 8.64
C SER A 232 -16.48 11.10 8.21
N MET A 233 -15.40 10.88 7.45
CA MET A 233 -14.57 11.97 6.92
C MET A 233 -15.35 12.84 5.93
N LEU A 234 -16.11 12.24 5.01
CA LEU A 234 -16.94 12.98 4.06
C LEU A 234 -18.04 13.78 4.76
N THR A 235 -18.66 13.20 5.79
CA THR A 235 -19.62 13.92 6.64
C THR A 235 -18.96 15.13 7.32
N GLU A 236 -17.78 14.96 7.92
CA GLU A 236 -17.07 16.05 8.57
C GLU A 236 -16.67 17.16 7.58
N LEU A 237 -16.21 16.80 6.38
CA LEU A 237 -15.89 17.75 5.31
C LEU A 237 -17.12 18.52 4.77
N GLY A 238 -18.31 17.92 4.87
CA GLY A 238 -19.57 18.54 4.48
C GLY A 238 -20.17 19.49 5.53
N ASN A 239 -19.61 19.54 6.74
CA ASN A 239 -20.08 20.45 7.79
C ASN A 239 -19.76 21.91 7.44
N ALA A 240 -20.60 22.84 7.92
CA ALA A 240 -20.37 24.28 7.72
C ALA A 240 -18.99 24.74 8.26
N ASN A 241 -18.55 24.13 9.37
CA ASN A 241 -17.26 24.37 10.01
C ASN A 241 -16.56 23.02 10.23
N PRO A 242 -15.83 22.49 9.23
CA PRO A 242 -15.08 21.26 9.40
C PRO A 242 -13.87 21.51 10.30
N SER A 243 -13.59 20.60 11.24
CA SER A 243 -12.58 20.76 12.28
C SER A 243 -11.38 19.85 12.03
N VAL A 244 -10.18 20.42 12.13
CA VAL A 244 -8.91 19.68 12.11
C VAL A 244 -8.88 18.63 13.22
N GLU A 245 -9.37 18.96 14.42
CA GLU A 245 -9.34 18.06 15.57
C GLU A 245 -10.24 16.84 15.36
N ARG A 246 -11.49 17.06 14.91
CA ARG A 246 -12.42 15.96 14.61
C ARG A 246 -11.88 15.09 13.47
N MET A 247 -11.38 15.72 12.41
CA MET A 247 -10.74 15.02 11.31
C MET A 247 -9.51 14.21 11.76
N ALA A 248 -8.67 14.77 12.63
CA ALA A 248 -7.50 14.08 13.17
C ALA A 248 -7.91 12.90 14.04
N GLY A 249 -8.96 13.04 14.87
CA GLY A 249 -9.53 11.95 15.65
C GLY A 249 -10.07 10.80 14.79
N LEU A 250 -10.71 11.13 13.66
CA LEU A 250 -11.15 10.13 12.68
C LEU A 250 -9.96 9.41 12.01
N ILE A 251 -8.88 10.13 11.70
CA ILE A 251 -7.69 9.58 11.02
C ILE A 251 -6.78 8.81 12.00
N ALA A 252 -6.76 9.16 13.29
CA ALA A 252 -5.84 8.61 14.29
C ALA A 252 -5.81 7.07 14.33
N PRO A 253 -6.96 6.34 14.25
CA PRO A 253 -6.95 4.89 14.16
C PRO A 253 -6.18 4.34 12.95
N LEU A 254 -6.14 5.05 11.82
CA LEU A 254 -5.32 4.63 10.67
C LEU A 254 -3.84 4.85 10.92
N ALA A 255 -3.48 6.00 11.49
CA ALA A 255 -2.09 6.31 11.83
C ALA A 255 -1.53 5.30 12.86
N ALA A 256 -2.31 4.98 13.88
CA ALA A 256 -1.96 3.96 14.88
C ALA A 256 -1.95 2.54 14.29
N LYS A 257 -2.89 2.21 13.39
CA LYS A 257 -2.90 0.90 12.70
C LYS A 257 -1.71 0.68 11.79
N GLY A 258 -1.08 1.73 11.24
CA GLY A 258 0.19 1.58 10.53
C GLY A 258 1.26 0.87 11.37
N GLN A 259 1.28 1.12 12.69
CA GLN A 259 2.15 0.42 13.63
C GLN A 259 1.66 -1.00 13.94
N GLY A 260 0.34 -1.22 14.06
CA GLY A 260 -0.25 -2.54 14.26
C GLY A 260 -0.08 -3.51 13.07
N GLN A 261 -0.10 -2.98 11.84
CA GLN A 261 0.12 -3.76 10.62
C GLN A 261 1.54 -4.30 10.50
N LEU A 262 2.53 -3.54 10.98
CA LEU A 262 3.89 -4.03 11.12
C LEU A 262 3.92 -5.29 11.99
N GLY A 263 3.12 -5.33 13.06
CA GLY A 263 2.96 -6.50 13.91
C GLY A 263 2.41 -7.72 13.18
N SER A 264 1.24 -7.59 12.53
CA SER A 264 0.62 -8.66 11.73
C SER A 264 1.54 -9.19 10.64
N HIS A 265 2.44 -8.36 10.11
CA HIS A 265 3.41 -8.81 9.12
C HIS A 265 4.63 -9.47 9.78
N LEU A 266 5.19 -8.91 10.84
CA LEU A 266 6.25 -9.56 11.62
C LEU A 266 5.84 -10.97 12.07
N ASP A 267 4.58 -11.15 12.47
CA ASP A 267 4.03 -12.46 12.85
C ASP A 267 3.99 -13.43 11.64
N LYS A 268 3.67 -12.93 10.45
CA LYS A 268 3.75 -13.71 9.20
C LYS A 268 5.18 -14.07 8.83
N MET A 269 6.15 -13.17 9.03
CA MET A 269 7.57 -13.48 8.82
C MET A 269 8.06 -14.51 9.81
N ALA A 270 7.68 -14.39 11.08
CA ALA A 270 8.02 -15.37 12.10
C ALA A 270 7.48 -16.75 11.73
N GLY A 271 6.22 -16.82 11.28
CA GLY A 271 5.65 -18.08 10.80
C GLY A 271 6.36 -18.63 9.56
N LEU A 272 6.66 -17.78 8.56
CA LEU A 272 7.42 -18.20 7.37
C LEU A 272 8.85 -18.62 7.71
N HIS A 273 9.50 -17.94 8.64
CA HIS A 273 10.83 -18.27 9.14
C HIS A 273 10.85 -19.66 9.80
N GLY A 274 9.81 -19.99 10.57
CA GLY A 274 9.65 -21.32 11.18
C GLY A 274 9.31 -22.44 10.20
N ILE A 275 8.67 -22.13 9.06
CA ILE A 275 8.32 -23.12 8.03
C ILE A 275 9.52 -23.43 7.11
N LEU A 276 10.33 -22.41 6.79
CA LEU A 276 11.42 -22.52 5.83
C LEU A 276 12.74 -22.94 6.49
N SER A 277 13.48 -23.83 5.83
CA SER A 277 14.87 -24.12 6.21
C SER A 277 15.79 -22.91 6.01
N SER A 278 16.95 -22.88 6.68
CA SER A 278 17.95 -21.82 6.52
C SER A 278 18.36 -21.59 5.06
N ALA A 279 18.55 -22.67 4.29
CA ALA A 279 18.85 -22.61 2.87
C ALA A 279 17.71 -21.98 2.05
N GLN A 280 16.45 -22.38 2.32
CA GLN A 280 15.28 -21.81 1.67
C GLN A 280 15.10 -20.32 2.02
N ARG A 281 15.37 -19.91 3.26
CA ARG A 281 15.35 -18.49 3.67
C ARG A 281 16.40 -17.68 2.91
N ALA A 282 17.64 -18.17 2.81
CA ALA A 282 18.71 -17.52 2.06
C ALA A 282 18.37 -17.39 0.57
N GLN A 283 17.81 -18.45 -0.03
CA GLN A 283 17.39 -18.43 -1.42
C GLN A 283 16.25 -17.43 -1.66
N LEU A 284 15.25 -17.41 -0.78
CA LEU A 284 14.17 -16.43 -0.85
C LEU A 284 14.73 -15.01 -0.82
N VAL A 285 15.66 -14.70 0.10
CA VAL A 285 16.32 -13.38 0.19
C VAL A 285 17.03 -13.00 -1.11
N SER A 286 17.80 -13.92 -1.69
CA SER A 286 18.47 -13.70 -2.97
C SER A 286 17.48 -13.40 -4.11
N MET A 287 16.39 -14.15 -4.23
CA MET A 287 15.35 -13.92 -5.26
C MET A 287 14.74 -12.52 -5.15
N MET A 288 14.51 -12.05 -3.92
CA MET A 288 13.94 -10.73 -3.66
C MET A 288 14.89 -9.59 -4.04
N GLU A 289 16.19 -9.78 -3.77
CA GLU A 289 17.24 -8.83 -4.16
C GLU A 289 17.41 -8.76 -5.67
N GLN A 290 17.45 -9.91 -6.36
CA GLN A 290 17.53 -9.99 -7.81
C GLN A 290 16.35 -9.27 -8.48
N LYS A 291 15.13 -9.51 -8.00
CA LYS A 291 13.93 -8.82 -8.47
C LYS A 291 14.03 -7.31 -8.27
N HIS A 292 14.53 -6.87 -7.12
CA HIS A 292 14.72 -5.45 -6.84
C HIS A 292 15.78 -4.82 -7.77
N GLN A 293 16.89 -5.51 -8.03
CA GLN A 293 17.93 -5.06 -8.96
C GLN A 293 17.42 -4.99 -10.40
N ALA A 294 16.70 -6.01 -10.87
CA ALA A 294 16.11 -6.05 -12.21
C ALA A 294 15.17 -4.86 -12.46
N ARG A 295 14.33 -4.51 -11.47
CA ARG A 295 13.44 -3.33 -11.52
C ARG A 295 14.23 -2.01 -11.59
N ARG A 296 15.37 -1.90 -10.90
CA ARG A 296 16.23 -0.71 -10.95
C ARG A 296 17.00 -0.57 -12.26
N GLY A 297 17.44 -1.70 -12.84
CA GLY A 297 18.15 -1.72 -14.13
C GLY A 297 17.26 -1.27 -15.30
N HIS A 298 15.98 -1.64 -15.29
CA HIS A 298 15.01 -1.22 -16.32
C HIS A 298 14.64 0.26 -16.26
N SER A 299 14.85 0.94 -15.12
CA SER A 299 14.57 2.37 -14.97
C SER A 299 15.70 3.27 -15.47
N ARG A 300 16.86 2.70 -15.85
CA ARG A 300 18.07 3.45 -16.27
C ARG A 300 18.39 3.30 -17.76
N ARG A 301 17.55 2.63 -18.55
CA ARG A 301 17.68 2.52 -20.01
C ARG A 301 16.63 3.36 -20.71
#